data_AF-A0A7C4IY30-F1
#
_entry.id   AF-A0A7C4IY30-F1
#
_cell.length_a   1.000
_cell.length_b   1.000
_cell.length_c   1.000
_cell.angle_alpha   90.00
_cell.angle_beta   90.00
_cell.angle_gamma   90.00
#
_symmetry.space_group_name_H-M   'P 1'
#
loop_
_entity.id
_entity.type
_entity.pdbx_description
1 polymer ?
#
loop_
_entity_poly.entity_id
_entity_poly.type
_entity_poly.pdbx_seq_one_letter_code
_entity_poly.pdbx_strand_id
1 'polypeptide(L)'
;GSMTFLATGLYEEIKKMQGLEVLDTFDRSKSPEENMDLRRKALLMDLFITGTNALTEGGLLVNLDMIGNRACAINFGPKHVVVLVGRNKIVSELDDALYRVKNYAGPANAMRLDKKTPCVKTSYCEDCKSPDRICNVWTITEKSFPKGRIRVVLINQDLGL
;
A
#
# COMPACT_ATOMS: atom_id res chain seq x y z
N GLY A 1 0.46 6.07 -0.13
CA GLY A 1 -1.01 5.98 -0.06
C GLY A 1 -1.50 4.98 -1.10
N SER A 2 -2.64 4.34 -0.86
CA SER A 2 -3.25 3.37 -1.77
C SER A 2 -4.03 4.07 -2.88
N MET A 3 -3.59 3.92 -4.14
CA MET A 3 -4.35 4.42 -5.30
C MET A 3 -5.66 3.64 -5.50
N THR A 4 -5.66 2.35 -5.15
CA THR A 4 -6.86 1.51 -5.19
C THR A 4 -7.94 2.06 -4.27
N PHE A 5 -7.59 2.48 -3.05
CA PHE A 5 -8.56 3.07 -2.12
C PHE A 5 -9.18 4.36 -2.66
N LEU A 6 -8.37 5.28 -3.18
CA LEU A 6 -8.88 6.50 -3.80
C LEU A 6 -9.83 6.20 -4.97
N ALA A 7 -9.47 5.25 -5.83
CA ALA A 7 -10.25 4.90 -7.01
C ALA A 7 -11.61 4.25 -6.69
N THR A 8 -11.81 3.71 -5.48
CA THR A 8 -13.13 3.19 -5.07
C THR A 8 -14.15 4.27 -4.73
N GLY A 9 -13.73 5.54 -4.58
CA GLY A 9 -14.60 6.61 -4.06
C GLY A 9 -14.84 6.57 -2.55
N LEU A 10 -14.47 5.48 -1.86
CA LEU A 10 -14.65 5.33 -0.41
C LEU A 10 -13.93 6.40 0.40
N TYR A 11 -12.82 6.93 -0.09
CA TYR A 11 -12.08 7.99 0.58
C TYR A 11 -12.96 9.24 0.82
N GLU A 12 -13.69 9.68 -0.21
CA GLU A 12 -14.58 10.85 -0.08
C GLU A 12 -15.79 10.55 0.80
N GLU A 13 -16.37 9.35 0.67
CA GLU A 13 -17.53 8.95 1.48
C GLU A 13 -17.19 8.83 2.96
N ILE A 14 -16.05 8.23 3.31
CA ILE A 14 -15.58 8.13 4.70
C ILE A 14 -15.34 9.51 5.31
N LYS A 15 -14.80 10.46 4.54
CA LYS A 15 -14.57 11.83 5.04
C LYS A 15 -15.86 12.60 5.33
N LYS A 16 -16.97 12.23 4.70
CA LYS A 16 -18.30 12.84 4.94
C LYS A 16 -19.05 12.19 6.10
N MET A 17 -18.64 10.99 6.53
CA MET A 17 -19.30 10.29 7.64
C MET A 17 -19.12 11.03 8.95
N GLN A 18 -20.21 11.19 9.69
CA GLN A 18 -20.19 11.77 11.03
C GLN A 18 -19.83 10.69 12.07
N GLY A 19 -19.19 11.10 13.16
CA GLY A 19 -18.84 10.21 14.27
C GLY A 19 -17.56 9.39 14.08
N LEU A 20 -16.77 9.66 13.04
CA LEU A 20 -15.47 9.04 12.82
C LEU A 20 -14.33 10.05 13.04
N GLU A 21 -13.27 9.61 13.70
CA GLU A 21 -11.97 10.29 13.63
C GLU A 21 -11.22 9.80 12.38
N VAL A 22 -10.86 10.72 11.48
CA VAL A 22 -10.17 10.39 10.23
C VAL A 22 -8.77 10.99 10.23
N LEU A 23 -7.75 10.12 10.34
CA LEU A 23 -6.36 10.51 10.10
C LEU A 23 -6.05 10.50 8.60
N ASP A 24 -6.24 11.65 7.96
CA ASP A 24 -6.04 11.81 6.52
C ASP A 24 -4.57 11.98 6.14
N THR A 25 -3.94 10.88 5.72
CA THR A 25 -2.54 10.87 5.23
C THR A 25 -2.40 11.30 3.76
N PHE A 26 -3.49 11.63 3.09
CA PHE A 26 -3.54 12.15 1.72
C PHE A 26 -3.68 13.69 1.68
N ASP A 27 -3.98 14.32 2.82
CA ASP A 27 -4.10 15.77 2.95
C ASP A 27 -2.78 16.47 2.60
N ARG A 28 -2.81 17.20 1.48
CA ARG A 28 -1.67 17.95 0.94
C ARG A 28 -1.48 19.32 1.59
N SER A 29 -2.43 19.77 2.42
CA SER A 29 -2.26 21.03 3.16
C SER A 29 -1.26 20.90 4.31
N LYS A 30 -0.95 19.67 4.74
CA LYS A 30 -0.06 19.39 5.87
C LYS A 30 1.40 19.34 5.44
N SER A 31 2.27 19.84 6.31
CA SER A 31 3.71 19.74 6.13
C SER A 31 4.17 18.27 6.07
N PRO A 32 5.35 17.97 5.52
CA PRO A 32 5.91 16.62 5.52
C PRO A 32 6.06 16.00 6.91
N GLU A 33 6.38 16.81 7.92
CA GLU A 33 6.56 16.38 9.31
C GLU A 33 5.22 15.98 9.94
N GLU A 34 4.20 16.85 9.86
CA GLU A 34 2.85 16.54 10.33
C GLU A 34 2.29 15.29 9.64
N ASN A 35 2.54 15.16 8.34
CA ASN A 35 2.16 13.97 7.57
C ASN A 35 2.87 12.71 8.09
N MET A 36 4.15 12.80 8.46
CA MET A 36 4.89 11.67 9.03
C MET A 36 4.32 11.27 10.38
N ASP A 37 3.99 12.24 11.23
CA ASP A 37 3.41 11.96 12.55
C ASP A 37 2.01 11.39 12.45
N LEU A 38 1.19 11.83 11.51
CA LEU A 38 -0.09 11.19 11.20
C LEU A 38 0.08 9.73 10.81
N ARG A 39 1.10 9.39 10.02
CA ARG A 39 1.38 7.99 9.64
C ARG A 39 1.79 7.14 10.83
N ARG A 40 2.50 7.71 11.81
CA ARG A 40 2.83 7.02 13.07
C ARG A 40 1.58 6.82 13.92
N LYS A 41 0.77 7.87 14.11
CA LYS A 41 -0.50 7.82 14.85
C LYS A 41 -1.50 6.84 14.21
N ALA A 42 -1.50 6.72 12.87
CA ALA A 42 -2.34 5.78 12.14
C ALA A 42 -2.13 4.31 12.57
N LEU A 43 -0.99 3.96 13.16
CA LEU A 43 -0.74 2.60 13.68
C LEU A 43 -1.56 2.27 14.94
N LEU A 44 -2.10 3.30 15.62
CA LEU A 44 -2.88 3.15 16.84
C LEU A 44 -4.40 3.20 16.58
N MET A 45 -4.81 3.37 15.32
CA MET A 45 -6.22 3.48 14.95
C MET A 45 -6.97 2.15 15.00
N ASP A 46 -8.29 2.20 15.08
CA ASP A 46 -9.13 1.01 15.06
C ASP A 46 -9.20 0.37 13.66
N LEU A 47 -9.22 1.20 12.60
CA LEU A 47 -9.36 0.76 11.22
C LEU A 47 -8.30 1.41 10.33
N PHE A 48 -7.64 0.60 9.50
CA PHE A 48 -6.71 1.08 8.48
C PHE A 48 -7.06 0.50 7.12
N ILE A 49 -7.23 1.37 6.14
CA ILE A 49 -7.59 0.99 4.77
C ILE A 49 -6.37 1.16 3.87
N THR A 50 -6.06 0.12 3.12
CA THR A 50 -4.88 0.10 2.26
C THR A 50 -5.11 -0.75 1.03
N GLY A 51 -4.11 -0.79 0.16
CA GLY A 51 -3.99 -1.79 -0.90
C GLY A 51 -2.68 -2.56 -0.74
N THR A 52 -2.55 -3.64 -1.49
CA THR A 52 -1.31 -4.42 -1.60
C THR A 52 -0.64 -4.17 -2.95
N ASN A 53 0.65 -4.50 -3.06
CA ASN A 53 1.32 -4.48 -4.38
C ASN A 53 1.00 -5.73 -5.20
N ALA A 54 0.80 -6.88 -4.55
CA ALA A 54 0.37 -8.11 -5.18
C ALA A 54 -0.31 -9.03 -4.16
N LEU A 55 -1.26 -9.83 -4.63
CA LEU A 55 -1.90 -10.90 -3.88
C LEU A 55 -1.73 -12.19 -4.68
N THR A 56 -1.13 -13.21 -4.08
CA THR A 56 -1.05 -14.51 -4.76
C THR A 56 -2.39 -15.24 -4.70
N GLU A 57 -2.65 -16.15 -5.64
CA GLU A 57 -3.82 -17.05 -5.59
C GLU A 57 -3.83 -17.90 -4.31
N GLY A 58 -2.65 -18.22 -3.78
CA GLY A 58 -2.46 -18.86 -2.47
C GLY A 58 -2.73 -17.95 -1.25
N GLY A 59 -3.10 -16.68 -1.45
CA GLY A 59 -3.49 -15.77 -0.37
C GLY A 59 -2.36 -14.97 0.27
N LEU A 60 -1.16 -14.95 -0.32
CA LEU A 60 -0.03 -14.17 0.20
C LEU A 60 -0.17 -12.70 -0.20
N LEU A 61 -0.17 -11.79 0.78
CA LEU A 61 -0.05 -10.36 0.53
C LEU A 61 1.42 -10.00 0.41
N VAL A 62 1.82 -9.37 -0.69
CA VAL A 62 3.20 -8.98 -0.95
C VAL A 62 3.27 -7.46 -1.08
N ASN A 63 4.05 -6.83 -0.19
CA ASN A 63 4.20 -5.38 -0.14
C ASN A 63 5.66 -4.95 -0.19
N LEU A 64 5.88 -3.82 -0.85
CA LEU A 64 7.13 -3.09 -0.89
C LEU A 64 6.88 -1.63 -0.50
N ASP A 65 7.54 -1.18 0.57
CA ASP A 65 7.35 0.14 1.14
C ASP A 65 8.62 0.98 1.17
N MET A 66 8.45 2.31 1.07
CA MET A 66 9.52 3.29 1.19
C MET A 66 9.91 3.50 2.66
N ILE A 67 8.91 3.74 3.51
CA ILE A 67 9.09 4.11 4.93
C ILE A 67 8.51 3.07 5.89
N GLY A 68 8.03 1.92 5.38
CA GLY A 68 7.49 0.81 6.18
C GLY A 68 6.14 1.07 6.85
N ASN A 69 5.51 2.23 6.68
CA ASN A 69 4.29 2.58 7.40
C ASN A 69 3.10 1.64 7.10
N ARG A 70 2.93 1.20 5.84
CA ARG A 70 1.86 0.25 5.46
C ARG A 70 2.21 -1.17 5.93
N ALA A 71 3.45 -1.59 5.81
CA ALA A 71 3.97 -2.85 6.32
C ALA A 71 3.71 -2.98 7.82
N CYS A 72 4.02 -1.95 8.60
CA CYS A 72 3.72 -1.92 10.04
C CYS A 72 2.21 -1.96 10.32
N ALA A 73 1.40 -1.23 9.56
CA ALA A 73 -0.05 -1.22 9.75
C ALA A 73 -0.65 -2.61 9.49
N ILE A 74 -0.28 -3.26 8.39
CA ILE A 74 -0.76 -4.61 8.04
C ILE A 74 -0.31 -5.64 9.07
N ASN A 75 0.97 -5.65 9.42
CA ASN A 75 1.54 -6.74 10.21
C ASN A 75 1.35 -6.58 11.73
N PHE A 76 1.27 -5.36 12.26
CA PHE A 76 1.21 -5.12 13.70
C PHE A 76 0.14 -4.13 14.16
N GLY A 77 0.08 -2.92 13.60
CA GLY A 77 -0.56 -1.77 14.24
C GLY A 77 -2.09 -1.87 14.45
N PRO A 78 -2.91 -1.35 13.53
CA PRO A 78 -4.35 -1.13 13.77
C PRO A 78 -5.14 -2.39 14.16
N LYS A 79 -6.23 -2.22 14.91
CA LYS A 79 -7.09 -3.35 15.36
C LYS A 79 -7.71 -4.10 14.19
N HIS A 80 -8.05 -3.39 13.12
CA HIS A 80 -8.55 -3.93 11.86
C HIS A 80 -7.84 -3.33 10.65
N VAL A 81 -7.58 -4.16 9.66
CA VAL A 81 -6.98 -3.74 8.39
C VAL A 81 -7.86 -4.23 7.25
N VAL A 82 -8.27 -3.31 6.38
CA VAL A 82 -8.99 -3.63 5.14
C VAL A 82 -8.04 -3.41 3.97
N VAL A 83 -7.78 -4.49 3.23
CA VAL A 83 -6.92 -4.49 2.05
C VAL A 83 -7.80 -4.57 0.81
N LEU A 84 -7.83 -3.50 0.03
CA LEU A 84 -8.54 -3.41 -1.23
C LEU A 84 -7.63 -3.87 -2.37
N VAL A 85 -8.08 -4.83 -3.17
CA VAL A 85 -7.27 -5.46 -4.21
C VAL A 85 -8.05 -5.51 -5.52
N GLY A 86 -7.59 -4.77 -6.53
CA GLY A 86 -8.10 -4.90 -7.90
C GLY A 86 -7.61 -6.20 -8.55
N ARG A 87 -8.35 -6.72 -9.53
CA ARG A 87 -8.03 -7.99 -10.21
C ARG A 87 -6.63 -7.98 -10.85
N ASN A 88 -6.16 -6.80 -11.30
CA ASN A 88 -4.83 -6.58 -11.87
C ASN A 88 -3.65 -6.79 -10.90
N LYS A 89 -3.93 -7.11 -9.64
CA LYS A 89 -2.92 -7.37 -8.60
C LYS A 89 -2.84 -8.83 -8.18
N ILE A 90 -3.74 -9.67 -8.70
CA ILE A 90 -3.76 -11.10 -8.44
C ILE A 90 -2.73 -11.76 -9.35
N VAL A 91 -1.89 -12.61 -8.77
CA VAL A 91 -0.81 -13.34 -9.46
C VAL A 91 -0.80 -14.78 -8.98
N SER A 92 -0.20 -15.71 -9.73
CA SER A 92 -0.21 -17.14 -9.38
C SER A 92 0.54 -17.41 -8.08
N GLU A 93 1.81 -16.98 -8.00
CA GLU A 93 2.73 -17.37 -6.93
C GLU A 93 3.64 -16.25 -6.45
N LEU A 94 4.47 -16.55 -5.44
CA LEU A 94 5.32 -15.55 -4.80
C LEU A 94 6.33 -14.94 -5.78
N ASP A 95 6.93 -15.74 -6.66
CA ASP A 95 7.91 -15.25 -7.63
C ASP A 95 7.26 -14.28 -8.63
N ASP A 96 6.04 -14.58 -9.10
CA ASP A 96 5.24 -13.67 -9.92
C ASP A 96 4.92 -12.36 -9.17
N ALA A 97 4.62 -12.45 -7.86
CA ALA A 97 4.37 -11.27 -7.04
C ALA A 97 5.62 -10.39 -6.95
N LEU A 98 6.78 -10.97 -6.64
CA LEU A 98 8.04 -10.25 -6.58
C LEU A 98 8.41 -9.64 -7.94
N TYR A 99 8.19 -10.39 -9.03
CA TYR A 99 8.39 -9.91 -10.39
C TYR A 99 7.49 -8.71 -10.71
N ARG A 100 6.18 -8.82 -10.47
CA ARG A 100 5.21 -7.73 -10.66
C ARG A 100 5.62 -6.48 -9.88
N VAL A 101 6.00 -6.65 -8.62
CA VAL A 101 6.38 -5.51 -7.78
C VAL A 101 7.66 -4.85 -8.30
N LYS A 102 8.67 -5.61 -8.70
CA LYS A 102 9.93 -5.06 -9.24
C LYS A 102 9.76 -4.43 -10.62
N ASN A 103 9.02 -5.06 -11.52
CA ASN A 103 8.98 -4.69 -12.93
C ASN A 103 7.78 -3.86 -13.34
N TYR A 104 6.80 -3.66 -12.44
CA TYR A 104 5.63 -2.84 -12.72
C TYR A 104 5.29 -1.92 -11.54
N ALA A 105 4.91 -2.48 -10.40
CA ALA A 105 4.32 -1.69 -9.31
C ALA A 105 5.32 -0.66 -8.72
N GLY A 106 6.57 -1.06 -8.50
CA GLY A 106 7.64 -0.22 -7.99
C GLY A 106 8.00 0.92 -8.96
N PRO A 107 8.39 0.63 -10.22
CA PRO A 107 8.70 1.64 -11.22
C PRO A 107 7.54 2.62 -11.45
N ALA A 108 6.32 2.13 -11.68
CA ALA A 108 5.15 2.98 -11.90
C ALA A 108 4.84 3.88 -10.69
N ASN A 109 5.02 3.36 -9.47
CA ASN A 109 4.82 4.15 -8.26
C ASN A 109 5.95 5.16 -8.02
N ALA A 110 7.19 4.86 -8.41
CA ALA A 110 8.30 5.80 -8.38
C ALA A 110 8.08 6.96 -9.36
N MET A 111 7.57 6.68 -10.57
CA MET A 111 7.17 7.69 -11.56
C MET A 111 6.05 8.58 -11.00
N ARG A 112 4.99 7.97 -10.43
CA ARG A 112 3.86 8.68 -9.81
C ARG A 112 4.30 9.61 -8.66
N LEU A 113 5.36 9.24 -7.94
CA LEU A 113 5.91 9.99 -6.81
C LEU A 113 7.05 10.94 -7.21
N ASP A 114 7.30 11.10 -8.51
CA ASP A 114 8.34 11.96 -9.08
C ASP A 114 9.73 11.73 -8.47
N LYS A 115 10.13 10.46 -8.37
CA LYS A 115 11.40 10.04 -7.76
C LYS A 115 12.55 10.04 -8.76
N LYS A 116 13.76 10.43 -8.31
CA LYS A 116 14.97 10.41 -9.14
C LYS A 116 15.67 9.05 -9.05
N THR A 117 15.00 8.03 -9.59
CA THR A 117 15.50 6.65 -9.60
C THR A 117 15.66 6.15 -11.05
N PRO A 118 16.62 5.23 -11.33
CA PRO A 118 16.83 4.72 -12.69
C PRO A 118 15.56 4.11 -13.30
N CYS A 119 14.78 3.37 -12.50
CA CYS A 119 13.55 2.72 -12.95
C CYS A 119 12.45 3.68 -13.43
N VAL A 120 12.51 4.98 -13.09
CA VAL A 120 11.62 6.01 -13.66
C VAL A 120 11.93 6.28 -15.12
N LYS A 121 13.17 6.07 -15.57
CA LYS A 121 13.58 6.23 -16.96
C LYS A 121 13.50 4.92 -17.74
N THR A 122 13.87 3.82 -17.10
CA THR A 122 14.03 2.52 -17.76
C THR A 122 12.78 1.66 -17.70
N SER A 123 11.80 1.98 -16.83
CA SER A 123 10.58 1.21 -16.58
C SER A 123 10.76 -0.19 -15.99
N TYR A 124 12.00 -0.62 -15.71
CA TYR A 124 12.32 -1.87 -15.02
C TYR A 124 13.19 -1.63 -13.79
N CYS A 125 13.19 -2.58 -12.84
CA CYS A 125 14.04 -2.47 -11.66
C CYS A 125 15.51 -2.74 -12.00
N GLU A 126 16.39 -1.83 -11.62
CA GLU A 126 17.85 -1.96 -11.75
C GLU A 126 18.55 -2.28 -10.42
N ASP A 127 17.79 -2.69 -9.40
CA ASP A 127 18.29 -2.90 -8.04
C ASP A 127 19.16 -1.74 -7.51
N CYS A 128 18.70 -0.52 -7.78
CA CYS A 128 19.52 0.67 -7.57
C CYS A 128 19.77 0.99 -6.09
N LYS A 129 20.85 1.73 -5.82
CA LYS A 129 21.16 2.32 -4.51
C LYS A 129 20.83 3.82 -4.43
N SER A 130 19.90 4.30 -5.28
CA SER A 130 19.52 5.71 -5.27
C SER A 130 18.99 6.13 -3.90
N PRO A 131 19.38 7.30 -3.36
CA PRO A 131 18.80 7.84 -2.13
C PRO A 131 17.28 8.06 -2.23
N ASP A 132 16.75 8.20 -3.45
CA ASP A 132 15.33 8.40 -3.73
C ASP A 132 14.52 7.09 -3.84
N ARG A 133 15.15 5.93 -3.63
CA ARG A 133 14.47 4.63 -3.78
C ARG A 133 13.29 4.50 -2.82
N ILE A 134 12.19 3.94 -3.34
CA ILE A 134 10.96 3.67 -2.58
C ILE A 134 10.83 2.21 -2.13
N CYS A 135 11.85 1.42 -2.40
CA CYS A 135 11.84 -0.04 -2.34
C CYS A 135 12.65 -0.55 -1.14
N ASN A 136 12.29 -0.18 0.09
CA ASN A 136 13.17 -0.38 1.26
C ASN A 136 12.73 -1.52 2.18
N VAL A 137 11.42 -1.74 2.31
CA VAL A 137 10.87 -2.73 3.24
C VAL A 137 9.99 -3.69 2.47
N TRP A 138 10.42 -4.95 2.38
CA TRP A 138 9.61 -6.05 1.88
C TRP A 138 8.85 -6.70 3.02
N THR A 139 7.59 -7.04 2.76
CA THR A 139 6.81 -7.91 3.64
C THR A 139 5.99 -8.90 2.83
N ILE A 140 5.95 -10.12 3.33
CA ILE A 140 5.08 -11.20 2.85
C ILE A 140 4.21 -11.56 4.04
N THR A 141 2.91 -11.33 3.93
CA THR A 141 1.95 -11.69 4.98
C THR A 141 1.25 -12.98 4.56
N GLU A 142 1.58 -14.08 5.22
CA GLU A 142 1.02 -15.40 4.93
C GLU A 142 -0.36 -15.61 5.56
N LYS A 143 -0.61 -15.00 6.73
CA LYS A 143 -1.83 -15.23 7.51
C LYS A 143 -2.16 -14.03 8.40
N SER A 144 -3.45 -13.85 8.68
CA SER A 144 -3.91 -12.93 9.72
C SER A 144 -3.89 -13.60 11.10
N PHE A 145 -3.12 -13.03 12.03
CA PHE A 145 -3.24 -13.28 13.45
C PHE A 145 -3.44 -11.95 14.21
N PRO A 146 -4.45 -11.82 15.08
CA PRO A 146 -5.54 -12.77 15.30
C PRO A 146 -6.43 -12.96 14.05
N LYS A 147 -7.21 -14.04 14.02
CA LYS A 147 -8.14 -14.33 12.92
C LYS A 147 -9.14 -13.17 12.76
N GLY A 148 -9.35 -12.71 11.54
CA GLY A 148 -10.33 -11.65 11.22
C GLY A 148 -9.82 -10.22 11.41
N ARG A 149 -8.57 -10.02 11.85
CA ARG A 149 -7.94 -8.69 11.91
C ARG A 149 -7.74 -8.10 10.50
N ILE A 150 -7.19 -8.88 9.57
CA ILE A 150 -6.98 -8.46 8.18
C ILE A 150 -8.14 -9.01 7.33
N ARG A 151 -8.81 -8.10 6.60
CA ARG A 151 -9.89 -8.42 5.66
C ARG A 151 -9.46 -8.00 4.26
N VAL A 152 -9.49 -8.94 3.32
CA VAL A 152 -9.17 -8.68 1.91
C VAL A 152 -10.46 -8.54 1.12
N VAL A 153 -10.59 -7.46 0.36
CA VAL A 153 -11.73 -7.22 -0.54
C VAL A 153 -11.21 -7.27 -1.96
N LEU A 154 -11.63 -8.30 -2.70
CA LEU A 154 -11.33 -8.45 -4.12
C LEU A 154 -12.33 -7.63 -4.94
N ILE A 155 -11.80 -6.82 -5.85
CA ILE A 155 -12.58 -5.95 -6.70
C ILE A 155 -12.36 -6.39 -8.15
N ASN A 156 -13.45 -6.75 -8.85
CA ASN A 156 -13.40 -7.22 -10.24
C ASN A 156 -13.20 -6.06 -11.24
N GLN A 157 -12.20 -5.21 -11.00
CA GLN A 157 -11.80 -4.08 -11.83
C GLN A 157 -10.28 -3.88 -11.70
N ASP A 158 -9.69 -3.25 -12.72
CA ASP A 158 -8.28 -2.87 -12.68
C ASP A 158 -8.14 -1.56 -11.90
N LEU A 159 -7.67 -1.65 -10.65
CA LEU A 159 -7.64 -0.51 -9.73
C LEU A 159 -6.28 -0.31 -9.07
N GLY A 160 -5.76 0.91 -9.21
CA GLY A 160 -4.42 1.27 -8.74
C GLY A 160 -3.31 0.68 -9.60
N LEU A 161 -2.10 0.67 -9.04
CA LEU A 161 -0.89 0.11 -9.64
C LEU A 161 -0.62 -1.30 -9.12
#